data_AF-A0A258BEM3-F1
#
_entry.id   AF-A0A258BEM3-F1
#
_cell.length_a   1.000
_cell.length_b   1.000
_cell.length_c   1.000
_cell.angle_alpha   90.00
_cell.angle_beta   90.00
_cell.angle_gamma   90.00
#
_symmetry.space_group_name_H-M   'P 1'
#
loop_
_entity.id
_entity.type
_entity.pdbx_description
1 polymer ?
#
loop_
_entity_poly.entity_id
_entity_poly.type
_entity_poly.pdbx_seq_one_letter_code
_entity_poly.pdbx_strand_id
1 'polypeptide(L)'
;VFEGATGRVLDTVDFANTRGATGPDATPDEQKARWGDAYGNRSERYLAGTAWLDGIHPSAIMARGYYARTTLSAYDFKDGKLSLRWYFDSEADGVPDGYSHQGNHQLSVADVNADGKDEIIYGSMALTSDGKPLWTAKMGHGDAMHVSDLDPTRPGLEKFGVLESMRDSGNRGSAMLDAKTGEIIWSTPADKDTGRGVSADIDPRYIGAESWASNSSNLYNVKGEVISDKRPRSMNFAIWWDGDLTRELLDSNKIFKWDWKTNDSPVIFEMTDTTSNNGTKSNPALQADILGDWREEVIMRTTDNTALRIYSTSIPTTYRFTTLMHDPVYRAAIAWQNTSYNQPPHVSYYLGEGMKTPPKANIKVGN
;
A
#
# COMPACT_ATOMS: atom_id res chain seq x y z
N VAL A 1 10.17 19.47 8.56
CA VAL A 1 8.93 19.83 7.83
C VAL A 1 9.16 21.10 7.03
N PHE A 2 8.69 21.14 5.79
CA PHE A 2 8.78 22.30 4.90
C PHE A 2 7.39 22.88 4.66
N GLU A 3 7.30 24.19 4.46
CA GLU A 3 6.08 24.86 4.03
C GLU A 3 5.80 24.56 2.56
N GLY A 4 4.63 23.99 2.24
CA GLY A 4 4.32 23.56 0.87
C GLY A 4 4.38 24.68 -0.19
N ALA A 5 3.99 25.91 0.17
CA ALA A 5 3.93 27.03 -0.77
C ALA A 5 5.31 27.62 -1.12
N THR A 6 6.29 27.52 -0.23
CA THR A 6 7.58 28.24 -0.37
C THR A 6 8.81 27.33 -0.31
N GLY A 7 8.65 26.11 0.21
CA GLY A 7 9.77 25.22 0.50
C GLY A 7 10.66 25.67 1.66
N ARG A 8 10.27 26.69 2.45
CA ARG A 8 11.05 27.09 3.64
C ARG A 8 10.91 26.04 4.75
N VAL A 9 11.95 25.89 5.56
CA VAL A 9 11.91 25.04 6.74
C VAL A 9 10.97 25.65 7.78
N LEU A 10 9.97 24.88 8.22
CA LEU A 10 9.10 25.25 9.34
C LEU A 10 9.65 24.77 10.67
N ASP A 11 10.09 23.51 10.72
CA ASP A 11 10.68 22.90 11.91
C ASP A 11 11.54 21.70 11.53
N THR A 12 12.57 21.44 12.34
CA THR A 12 13.49 20.31 12.18
C THR A 12 13.72 19.69 13.55
N VAL A 13 13.64 18.36 13.61
CA VAL A 13 13.94 17.55 14.80
C VAL A 13 14.87 16.42 14.40
N ASP A 14 15.56 15.82 15.37
CA ASP A 14 16.34 14.61 15.14
C ASP A 14 15.44 13.45 14.71
N PHE A 15 15.92 12.65 13.76
CA PHE A 15 15.18 11.50 13.26
C PHE A 15 15.21 10.36 14.28
N ALA A 16 14.08 10.06 14.93
CA ALA A 16 14.02 9.12 16.05
C ALA A 16 14.43 7.68 15.68
N ASN A 17 14.21 7.25 14.43
CA ASN A 17 14.65 5.94 13.97
C ASN A 17 16.16 5.98 13.66
N THR A 18 17.00 6.08 14.69
CA THR A 18 18.44 6.33 14.57
C THR A 18 19.19 5.21 13.84
N ARG A 19 20.28 5.55 13.15
CA ARG A 19 21.13 4.57 12.46
C ARG A 19 21.94 3.74 13.46
N GLY A 20 22.52 4.40 14.45
CA GLY A 20 23.29 3.81 15.53
C GLY A 20 22.49 3.72 16.83
N ALA A 21 23.09 3.11 17.85
CA ALA A 21 22.46 2.96 19.16
C ALA A 21 22.18 4.30 19.86
N THR A 22 23.01 5.30 19.62
CA THR A 22 22.97 6.60 20.30
C THR A 22 22.84 7.80 19.36
N GLY A 23 22.69 7.59 18.05
CA GLY A 23 22.63 8.69 17.10
C GLY A 23 22.62 8.29 15.62
N PRO A 24 22.69 9.29 14.71
CA PRO A 24 22.66 9.06 13.25
C PRO A 24 23.98 8.53 12.68
N ASP A 25 25.08 8.70 13.41
CA ASP A 25 26.39 8.20 13.04
C ASP A 25 26.59 6.82 13.66
N ALA A 26 26.84 5.82 12.80
CA ALA A 26 27.04 4.45 13.20
C ALA A 26 28.23 3.87 12.45
N THR A 27 29.16 3.29 13.18
CA THR A 27 30.26 2.49 12.62
C THR A 27 29.70 1.29 11.85
N PRO A 28 30.47 0.72 10.91
CA PRO A 28 30.07 -0.51 10.21
C PRO A 28 29.70 -1.65 11.16
N ASP A 29 30.40 -1.79 12.30
CA ASP A 29 30.11 -2.82 13.30
C ASP A 29 28.80 -2.57 14.04
N GLU A 30 28.50 -1.32 14.41
CA GLU A 30 27.21 -0.96 15.01
C GLU A 30 26.06 -1.19 14.03
N GLN A 31 26.24 -0.85 12.75
CA GLN A 31 25.23 -1.11 11.72
C GLN A 31 25.00 -2.60 11.53
N LYS A 32 26.07 -3.39 11.49
CA LYS A 32 25.98 -4.85 11.37
C LYS A 32 25.24 -5.45 12.55
N ALA A 33 25.54 -5.01 13.77
CA ALA A 33 24.90 -5.49 14.98
C ALA A 33 23.41 -5.11 15.04
N ARG A 34 23.07 -3.87 14.65
CA ARG A 34 21.70 -3.34 14.79
C ARG A 34 20.77 -3.69 13.64
N TRP A 35 21.29 -3.74 12.41
CA TRP A 35 20.48 -3.87 11.19
C TRP A 35 20.80 -5.13 10.38
N GLY A 36 21.89 -5.85 10.70
CA GLY A 36 22.25 -7.10 10.04
C GLY A 36 23.24 -6.98 8.87
N ASP A 37 23.73 -5.77 8.55
CA ASP A 37 24.85 -5.59 7.62
C ASP A 37 25.69 -4.33 7.91
N ALA A 38 26.95 -4.37 7.48
CA ALA A 38 27.95 -3.34 7.77
C ALA A 38 28.05 -2.23 6.69
N TYR A 39 27.27 -2.32 5.62
CA TYR A 39 27.45 -1.53 4.39
C TYR A 39 26.24 -0.67 4.03
N GLY A 40 25.26 -0.56 4.93
CA GLY A 40 24.18 0.42 4.80
C GLY A 40 23.00 -0.04 3.94
N ASN A 41 22.80 -1.34 3.73
CA ASN A 41 21.64 -1.82 2.98
C ASN A 41 20.39 -1.82 3.85
N ARG A 42 20.38 -2.59 4.94
CA ARG A 42 19.20 -2.74 5.82
C ARG A 42 18.93 -1.49 6.64
N SER A 43 19.97 -0.76 7.04
CA SER A 43 19.86 0.48 7.80
C SER A 43 19.32 1.64 6.97
N GLU A 44 19.38 1.59 5.64
CA GLU A 44 18.91 2.67 4.75
C GLU A 44 17.61 2.29 4.02
N ARG A 45 16.82 1.42 4.66
CA ARG A 45 15.48 1.06 4.21
C ARG A 45 14.45 1.91 4.91
N TYR A 46 13.89 2.89 4.21
CA TYR A 46 12.93 3.85 4.77
C TYR A 46 11.55 3.66 4.19
N LEU A 47 10.54 3.79 5.04
CA LEU A 47 9.16 3.96 4.62
C LEU A 47 8.57 5.21 5.30
N ALA A 48 7.58 5.81 4.66
CA ALA A 48 6.85 6.95 5.21
C ALA A 48 5.36 6.86 4.84
N GLY A 49 4.52 7.45 5.68
CA GLY A 49 3.07 7.53 5.46
C GLY A 49 2.41 8.61 6.29
N THR A 50 1.10 8.74 6.11
CA THR A 50 0.24 9.62 6.91
C THR A 50 -0.88 8.78 7.49
N ALA A 51 -1.19 8.97 8.78
CA ALA A 51 -2.22 8.22 9.49
C ALA A 51 -2.99 9.10 10.46
N TRP A 52 -4.30 8.89 10.58
CA TRP A 52 -5.18 9.55 11.53
C TRP A 52 -5.18 8.80 12.86
N LEU A 53 -4.07 8.90 13.60
CA LEU A 53 -3.82 8.12 14.82
C LEU A 53 -4.70 8.52 16.02
N ASP A 54 -5.32 9.71 15.98
CA ASP A 54 -6.35 10.12 16.93
C ASP A 54 -7.77 10.06 16.33
N GLY A 55 -7.89 9.60 15.08
CA GLY A 55 -9.12 9.53 14.29
C GLY A 55 -9.59 10.85 13.70
N ILE A 56 -8.80 11.93 13.82
CA ILE A 56 -9.23 13.29 13.45
C ILE A 56 -8.14 14.06 12.71
N HIS A 57 -6.91 14.05 13.20
CA HIS A 57 -5.79 14.82 12.67
C HIS A 57 -4.72 13.88 12.08
N PRO A 58 -4.11 14.28 10.95
CA PRO A 58 -3.05 13.48 10.35
C PRO A 58 -1.74 13.57 11.15
N SER A 59 -1.15 12.42 11.42
CA SER A 59 0.21 12.26 11.94
C SER A 59 1.12 11.74 10.83
N ALA A 60 2.39 12.19 10.83
CA ALA A 60 3.41 11.65 9.93
C ALA A 60 4.00 10.36 10.51
N ILE A 61 4.09 9.32 9.69
CA ILE A 61 4.73 8.05 10.04
C ILE A 61 6.06 7.96 9.31
N MET A 62 7.13 7.67 10.05
CA MET A 62 8.46 7.46 9.50
C MET A 62 9.00 6.12 9.98
N ALA A 63 9.58 5.32 9.10
CA ALA A 63 10.12 4.00 9.42
C ALA A 63 11.56 3.83 8.96
N ARG A 64 12.29 2.94 9.64
CA ARG A 64 13.61 2.45 9.22
C ARG A 64 13.75 0.95 9.50
N GLY A 65 14.19 0.21 8.48
CA GLY A 65 14.39 -1.23 8.51
C GLY A 65 13.11 -2.04 8.35
N TYR A 66 13.25 -3.16 7.65
CA TYR A 66 12.18 -4.17 7.51
C TYR A 66 12.68 -5.58 7.19
N TYR A 67 13.97 -5.79 6.90
CA TYR A 67 14.57 -7.11 6.68
C TYR A 67 15.13 -7.77 7.95
N ALA A 68 15.27 -7.00 9.03
CA ALA A 68 15.82 -7.43 10.32
C ALA A 68 15.14 -6.60 11.41
N ARG A 69 15.87 -5.80 12.20
CA ARG A 69 15.28 -4.79 13.08
C ARG A 69 14.36 -3.85 12.30
N THR A 70 13.23 -3.52 12.90
CA THR A 70 12.21 -2.64 12.32
C THR A 70 11.85 -1.57 13.34
N THR A 71 11.90 -0.32 12.91
CA THR A 71 11.61 0.84 13.77
C THR A 71 10.63 1.77 13.08
N LEU A 72 9.65 2.28 13.82
CA LEU A 72 8.65 3.22 13.34
C LEU A 72 8.50 4.35 14.36
N SER A 73 8.29 5.57 13.89
CA SER A 73 7.93 6.71 14.73
C SER A 73 6.78 7.47 14.11
N ALA A 74 5.87 7.92 14.97
CA ALA A 74 4.81 8.85 14.60
C ALA A 74 5.14 10.25 15.12
N TYR A 75 4.85 11.27 14.31
CA TYR A 75 5.01 12.67 14.66
C TYR A 75 3.72 13.43 14.39
N ASP A 76 3.38 14.32 15.33
CA ASP A 76 2.35 15.31 15.12
C ASP A 76 3.01 16.63 14.72
N PHE A 77 2.43 17.35 13.75
CA PHE A 77 2.84 18.71 13.40
C PHE A 77 1.72 19.68 13.72
N LYS A 78 1.88 20.45 14.79
CA LYS A 78 0.85 21.36 15.31
C LYS A 78 1.48 22.68 15.71
N ASP A 79 0.80 23.79 15.41
CA ASP A 79 1.22 25.15 15.76
C ASP A 79 2.68 25.46 15.34
N GLY A 80 3.07 24.95 14.17
CA GLY A 80 4.41 25.14 13.60
C GLY A 80 5.50 24.25 14.20
N LYS A 81 5.16 23.24 15.01
CA LYS A 81 6.12 22.37 15.71
C LYS A 81 5.88 20.88 15.49
N LEU A 82 6.96 20.15 15.26
CA LEU A 82 7.02 18.69 15.23
C LEU A 82 7.18 18.15 16.65
N SER A 83 6.35 17.18 17.03
CA SER A 83 6.50 16.43 18.28
C SER A 83 6.39 14.94 18.02
N LEU A 84 7.32 14.15 18.59
CA LEU A 84 7.25 12.69 18.58
C LEU A 84 6.03 12.25 19.39
N ARG A 85 5.13 11.51 18.74
CA ARG A 85 3.93 10.93 19.35
C ARG A 85 4.22 9.59 20.00
N TRP A 86 4.87 8.69 19.27
CA TRP A 86 5.35 7.40 19.76
C TRP A 86 6.51 6.90 18.92
N TYR A 87 7.25 5.93 19.48
CA TYR A 87 8.33 5.20 18.82
C TYR A 87 8.16 3.71 19.08
N PHE A 88 8.24 2.92 18.02
CA PHE A 88 8.20 1.47 18.01
C PHE A 88 9.57 0.93 17.57
N ASP A 89 10.01 -0.13 18.24
CA ASP A 89 11.25 -0.83 17.92
C ASP A 89 11.06 -2.33 18.13
N SER A 90 11.24 -3.12 17.08
CA SER A 90 10.99 -4.56 17.11
C SER A 90 11.90 -5.35 18.05
N GLU A 91 12.97 -4.73 18.55
CA GLU A 91 13.93 -5.30 19.49
C GLU A 91 13.85 -4.67 20.90
N ALA A 92 12.88 -3.79 21.16
CA ALA A 92 12.69 -3.22 22.49
C ALA A 92 12.09 -4.21 23.48
N ASP A 93 12.47 -4.06 24.76
CA ASP A 93 11.89 -4.84 25.86
C ASP A 93 10.36 -4.69 25.89
N GLY A 94 9.67 -5.83 26.00
CA GLY A 94 8.20 -5.87 26.04
C GLY A 94 7.51 -5.94 24.68
N VAL A 95 8.24 -5.82 23.56
CA VAL A 95 7.70 -6.15 22.22
C VAL A 95 7.72 -7.68 22.04
N PRO A 96 6.59 -8.32 21.66
CA PRO A 96 6.57 -9.75 21.41
C PRO A 96 7.49 -10.18 20.26
N ASP A 97 7.96 -11.42 20.31
CA ASP A 97 8.77 -11.99 19.24
C ASP A 97 8.03 -12.03 17.89
N GLY A 98 8.74 -11.67 16.82
CA GLY A 98 8.28 -11.82 15.43
C GLY A 98 7.86 -10.53 14.73
N TYR A 99 8.18 -9.35 15.28
CA TYR A 99 7.99 -8.06 14.60
C TYR A 99 9.21 -7.61 13.78
N SER A 100 10.35 -8.27 13.96
CA SER A 100 11.50 -8.11 13.05
C SER A 100 11.23 -8.82 11.72
N HIS A 101 11.85 -8.34 10.65
CA HIS A 101 11.84 -8.89 9.29
C HIS A 101 10.46 -9.04 8.60
N GLN A 102 9.41 -8.36 9.09
CA GLN A 102 8.04 -8.49 8.55
C GLN A 102 7.66 -7.44 7.51
N GLY A 103 8.37 -6.30 7.45
CA GLY A 103 7.94 -5.18 6.62
C GLY A 103 8.12 -5.43 5.14
N ASN A 104 7.28 -4.80 4.33
CA ASN A 104 7.41 -4.80 2.87
C ASN A 104 8.22 -3.60 2.38
N HIS A 105 8.42 -3.49 1.06
CA HIS A 105 8.83 -2.25 0.40
C HIS A 105 7.71 -1.19 0.31
N GLN A 106 6.72 -1.26 1.20
CA GLN A 106 5.58 -0.36 1.32
C GLN A 106 4.99 -0.49 2.74
N LEU A 107 4.07 0.41 3.06
CA LEU A 107 3.13 0.27 4.19
C LEU A 107 1.70 0.60 3.70
N SER A 108 0.71 0.23 4.50
CA SER A 108 -0.68 0.64 4.33
C SER A 108 -1.18 1.20 5.66
N VAL A 109 -2.21 2.04 5.58
CA VAL A 109 -2.80 2.75 6.71
C VAL A 109 -4.31 2.60 6.61
N ALA A 110 -4.94 2.09 7.65
CA ALA A 110 -6.38 1.92 7.71
C ALA A 110 -6.86 1.67 9.16
N ASP A 111 -8.06 2.10 9.50
CA ASP A 111 -8.80 1.63 10.67
C ASP A 111 -9.27 0.19 10.44
N VAL A 112 -8.45 -0.78 10.85
CA VAL A 112 -8.75 -2.21 10.67
C VAL A 112 -9.56 -2.78 11.81
N ASN A 113 -9.58 -2.10 12.96
CA ASN A 113 -10.24 -2.60 14.15
C ASN A 113 -11.62 -1.96 14.42
N ALA A 114 -11.99 -0.94 13.63
CA ALA A 114 -13.21 -0.14 13.66
C ALA A 114 -13.36 0.77 14.90
N ASP A 115 -12.26 1.28 15.46
CA ASP A 115 -12.26 2.24 16.57
C ASP A 115 -12.18 3.71 16.13
N GLY A 116 -12.14 3.96 14.82
CA GLY A 116 -12.06 5.27 14.20
C GLY A 116 -10.65 5.83 14.10
N LYS A 117 -9.61 5.06 14.43
CA LYS A 117 -8.20 5.46 14.33
C LYS A 117 -7.45 4.53 13.40
N ASP A 118 -6.45 5.08 12.73
CA ASP A 118 -5.68 4.29 11.79
C ASP A 118 -4.62 3.42 12.48
N GLU A 119 -4.59 2.16 12.07
CA GLU A 119 -3.46 1.25 12.27
C GLU A 119 -2.43 1.39 11.14
N ILE A 120 -1.21 0.94 11.42
CA ILE A 120 -0.14 0.81 10.41
C ILE A 120 0.02 -0.66 10.05
N ILE A 121 -0.38 -1.03 8.84
CA ILE A 121 -0.13 -2.36 8.27
C ILE A 121 1.23 -2.29 7.59
N TYR A 122 2.20 -3.05 8.10
CA TYR A 122 3.61 -2.99 7.69
C TYR A 122 4.05 -4.36 7.18
N GLY A 123 3.59 -4.72 5.99
CA GLY A 123 3.88 -6.02 5.35
C GLY A 123 3.16 -7.19 6.02
N SER A 124 3.89 -8.00 6.77
CA SER A 124 3.41 -9.18 7.50
C SER A 124 3.20 -8.93 9.00
N MET A 125 3.11 -7.67 9.41
CA MET A 125 2.71 -7.26 10.77
C MET A 125 1.85 -5.99 10.73
N ALA A 126 1.22 -5.66 11.86
CA ALA A 126 0.56 -4.39 12.05
C ALA A 126 0.82 -3.80 13.45
N LEU A 127 0.77 -2.47 13.53
CA LEU A 127 0.81 -1.70 14.77
C LEU A 127 -0.50 -0.93 14.95
N THR A 128 -0.94 -0.85 16.20
CA THR A 128 -2.05 0.00 16.66
C THR A 128 -1.75 1.49 16.44
N SER A 129 -2.82 2.31 16.47
CA SER A 129 -2.72 3.77 16.41
C SER A 129 -1.81 4.43 17.48
N ASP A 130 -1.57 3.76 18.61
CA ASP A 130 -0.65 4.21 19.68
C ASP A 130 0.75 3.60 19.60
N GLY A 131 1.09 2.92 18.50
CA GLY A 131 2.42 2.39 18.21
C GLY A 131 2.71 1.03 18.84
N LYS A 132 1.73 0.37 19.46
CA LYS A 132 1.90 -0.95 20.05
C LYS A 132 1.73 -2.07 19.02
N PRO A 133 2.41 -3.22 19.22
CA PRO A 133 2.12 -4.48 18.55
C PRO A 133 0.62 -4.79 18.45
N LEU A 134 0.08 -4.95 17.24
CA LEU A 134 -1.27 -5.45 17.02
C LEU A 134 -1.25 -6.94 16.67
N TRP A 135 -0.61 -7.30 15.55
CA TRP A 135 -0.38 -8.68 15.14
C TRP A 135 0.89 -8.82 14.30
N THR A 136 1.42 -10.04 14.25
CA THR A 136 2.44 -10.46 13.28
C THR A 136 2.06 -11.84 12.74
N ALA A 137 2.03 -11.97 11.41
CA ALA A 137 1.78 -13.25 10.74
C ALA A 137 3.04 -14.11 10.65
N LYS A 138 4.21 -13.55 11.01
CA LYS A 138 5.53 -14.21 10.96
C LYS A 138 5.87 -14.81 9.59
N MET A 139 5.33 -14.22 8.51
CA MET A 139 5.55 -14.69 7.13
C MET A 139 6.73 -13.98 6.44
N GLY A 140 7.34 -13.00 7.11
CA GLY A 140 8.50 -12.27 6.60
C GLY A 140 8.15 -11.22 5.55
N HIS A 141 9.20 -10.78 4.86
CA HIS A 141 9.18 -9.71 3.87
C HIS A 141 8.42 -10.06 2.58
N GLY A 142 7.86 -9.03 1.93
CA GLY A 142 7.30 -9.09 0.59
C GLY A 142 7.38 -7.78 -0.20
N ASP A 143 7.07 -7.88 -1.49
CA ASP A 143 7.25 -6.81 -2.48
C ASP A 143 5.96 -6.06 -2.87
N ALA A 144 4.80 -6.61 -2.52
CA ALA A 144 3.48 -6.04 -2.82
C ALA A 144 2.45 -6.43 -1.75
N MET A 145 1.55 -5.50 -1.42
CA MET A 145 0.32 -5.78 -0.66
C MET A 145 -0.81 -4.79 -0.99
N HIS A 146 -2.03 -5.22 -0.68
CA HIS A 146 -3.28 -4.51 -0.91
C HIS A 146 -4.14 -4.62 0.34
N VAL A 147 -4.62 -3.50 0.86
CA VAL A 147 -5.45 -3.44 2.07
C VAL A 147 -6.71 -2.66 1.74
N SER A 148 -7.86 -3.32 1.84
CA SER A 148 -9.19 -2.79 1.52
C SER A 148 -10.25 -3.76 2.07
N ASP A 149 -11.51 -3.43 1.89
CA ASP A 149 -12.61 -4.41 1.92
C ASP A 149 -12.53 -5.23 0.62
N LEU A 150 -11.74 -6.31 0.64
CA LEU A 150 -11.46 -7.16 -0.52
C LEU A 150 -12.51 -8.28 -0.62
N ASP A 151 -12.94 -8.82 0.53
CA ASP A 151 -14.07 -9.74 0.66
C ASP A 151 -15.27 -9.05 1.33
N PRO A 152 -16.16 -8.40 0.55
CA PRO A 152 -17.33 -7.71 1.11
C PRO A 152 -18.37 -8.66 1.75
N THR A 153 -18.13 -9.98 1.70
CA THR A 153 -18.94 -10.98 2.41
C THR A 153 -18.42 -11.26 3.82
N ARG A 154 -17.25 -10.73 4.19
CA ARG A 154 -16.66 -10.79 5.52
C ARG A 154 -16.66 -9.39 6.16
N PRO A 155 -17.06 -9.25 7.44
CA PRO A 155 -16.94 -7.97 8.12
C PRO A 155 -15.47 -7.62 8.39
N GLY A 156 -15.05 -6.43 7.98
CA GLY A 156 -13.70 -5.92 8.23
C GLY A 156 -12.99 -5.58 6.93
N LEU A 157 -11.67 -5.43 7.04
CA LEU A 157 -10.79 -5.27 5.88
C LEU A 157 -9.90 -6.52 5.77
N GLU A 158 -9.45 -6.79 4.57
CA GLU A 158 -8.46 -7.81 4.28
C GLU A 158 -7.13 -7.19 3.83
N LYS A 159 -6.06 -7.96 4.01
CA LYS A 159 -4.75 -7.71 3.42
C LYS A 159 -4.39 -8.86 2.50
N PHE A 160 -4.32 -8.60 1.19
CA PHE A 160 -3.64 -9.49 0.26
C PHE A 160 -2.18 -9.07 0.12
N GLY A 161 -1.25 -10.02 0.02
CA GLY A 161 0.13 -9.67 -0.30
C GLY A 161 0.98 -10.86 -0.69
N VAL A 162 2.13 -10.56 -1.29
CA VAL A 162 3.11 -11.55 -1.74
C VAL A 162 4.30 -11.63 -0.79
N LEU A 163 5.06 -12.72 -0.89
CA LEU A 163 6.08 -13.11 0.08
C LEU A 163 7.38 -13.49 -0.64
N GLU A 164 8.50 -12.94 -0.17
CA GLU A 164 9.84 -13.20 -0.73
C GLU A 164 10.56 -14.31 0.06
N SER A 165 10.41 -14.32 1.39
CA SER A 165 11.10 -15.26 2.27
C SER A 165 10.36 -16.58 2.40
N MET A 166 10.66 -17.55 1.54
CA MET A 166 10.02 -18.87 1.57
C MET A 166 10.22 -19.62 2.89
N ARG A 167 11.37 -19.40 3.56
CA ARG A 167 11.64 -20.00 4.87
C ARG A 167 10.67 -19.47 5.93
N ASP A 168 10.46 -18.16 5.97
CA ASP A 168 9.65 -17.53 7.01
C ASP A 168 8.14 -17.69 6.67
N SER A 169 7.78 -17.64 5.39
CA SER A 169 6.41 -17.84 4.93
C SER A 169 5.91 -19.29 4.99
N GLY A 170 6.81 -20.26 5.21
CA GLY A 170 6.49 -21.68 5.13
C GLY A 170 6.11 -22.11 3.72
N ASN A 171 6.88 -21.69 2.72
CA ASN A 171 6.66 -21.93 1.29
C ASN A 171 5.32 -21.39 0.78
N ARG A 172 4.87 -20.25 1.32
CA ARG A 172 3.74 -19.48 0.78
C ARG A 172 4.27 -18.35 -0.10
N GLY A 173 3.72 -18.21 -1.30
CA GLY A 173 4.05 -17.12 -2.23
C GLY A 173 3.15 -15.90 -2.08
N SER A 174 1.90 -16.10 -1.71
CA SER A 174 0.95 -15.03 -1.44
C SER A 174 -0.09 -15.49 -0.42
N ALA A 175 -0.69 -14.54 0.28
CA ALA A 175 -1.72 -14.81 1.27
C ALA A 175 -2.72 -13.66 1.37
N MET A 176 -3.98 -14.02 1.62
CA MET A 176 -5.04 -13.14 2.09
C MET A 176 -5.16 -13.29 3.60
N LEU A 177 -5.13 -12.18 4.31
CA LEU A 177 -5.21 -12.13 5.77
C LEU A 177 -6.39 -11.25 6.17
N ASP A 178 -6.99 -11.56 7.31
CA ASP A 178 -7.81 -10.62 8.05
C ASP A 178 -6.92 -9.45 8.52
N ALA A 179 -7.24 -8.21 8.12
CA ALA A 179 -6.36 -7.06 8.38
C ALA A 179 -6.31 -6.66 9.87
N LYS A 180 -7.33 -7.05 10.65
CA LYS A 180 -7.43 -6.74 12.09
C LYS A 180 -6.60 -7.70 12.93
N THR A 181 -6.54 -8.97 12.54
CA THR A 181 -6.01 -10.06 13.37
C THR A 181 -4.74 -10.69 12.81
N GLY A 182 -4.47 -10.52 11.52
CA GLY A 182 -3.39 -11.20 10.80
C GLY A 182 -3.67 -12.69 10.55
N GLU A 183 -4.87 -13.18 10.84
CA GLU A 183 -5.26 -14.57 10.54
C GLU A 183 -5.23 -14.81 9.03
N ILE A 184 -4.57 -15.89 8.61
CA ILE A 184 -4.53 -16.29 7.20
C ILE A 184 -5.91 -16.83 6.83
N ILE A 185 -6.59 -16.15 5.90
CA ILE A 185 -7.86 -16.61 5.31
C ILE A 185 -7.57 -17.68 4.27
N TRP A 186 -6.64 -17.41 3.36
CA TRP A 186 -6.12 -18.37 2.39
C TRP A 186 -4.72 -17.98 1.92
N SER A 187 -4.01 -18.93 1.31
CA SER A 187 -2.66 -18.69 0.77
C SER A 187 -2.35 -19.59 -0.42
N THR A 188 -1.41 -19.16 -1.26
CA THR A 188 -0.89 -19.96 -2.38
C THR A 188 0.51 -20.47 -2.07
N PRO A 189 0.88 -21.70 -2.49
CA PRO A 189 2.23 -22.21 -2.33
C PRO A 189 3.22 -21.50 -3.27
N ALA A 190 4.49 -21.46 -2.88
CA ALA A 190 5.62 -21.10 -3.75
C ALA A 190 6.90 -21.79 -3.25
N ASP A 191 7.84 -22.01 -4.16
CA ASP A 191 9.16 -22.57 -3.88
C ASP A 191 10.28 -21.53 -3.96
N LYS A 192 9.95 -20.31 -4.37
CA LYS A 192 10.84 -19.16 -4.54
C LYS A 192 10.07 -17.85 -4.37
N ASP A 193 10.81 -16.76 -4.40
CA ASP A 193 10.28 -15.39 -4.35
C ASP A 193 9.06 -15.18 -5.26
N THR A 194 8.01 -14.62 -4.66
CA THR A 194 6.84 -14.08 -5.35
C THR A 194 6.92 -12.56 -5.34
N GLY A 195 7.62 -11.99 -6.31
CA GLY A 195 7.92 -10.55 -6.31
C GLY A 195 6.78 -9.62 -6.76
N ARG A 196 5.61 -10.13 -7.17
CA ARG A 196 4.45 -9.31 -7.60
C ARG A 196 3.12 -9.99 -7.29
N GLY A 197 2.14 -9.19 -6.89
CA GLY A 197 0.73 -9.60 -6.84
C GLY A 197 -0.19 -8.40 -6.82
N VAL A 198 -1.45 -8.63 -7.17
CA VAL A 198 -2.51 -7.63 -7.20
C VAL A 198 -3.79 -8.22 -6.62
N SER A 199 -4.57 -7.39 -5.94
CA SER A 199 -5.96 -7.68 -5.58
C SER A 199 -6.85 -6.53 -6.04
N ALA A 200 -7.83 -6.82 -6.89
CA ALA A 200 -8.80 -5.88 -7.44
C ALA A 200 -10.01 -6.63 -8.00
N ASP A 201 -11.20 -6.03 -7.92
CA ASP A 201 -12.41 -6.55 -8.59
C ASP A 201 -12.26 -6.36 -10.11
N ILE A 202 -12.11 -7.45 -10.84
CA ILE A 202 -11.94 -7.44 -12.31
C ILE A 202 -12.95 -8.35 -13.00
N ASP A 203 -13.61 -9.25 -12.27
CA ASP A 203 -14.51 -10.27 -12.81
C ASP A 203 -15.90 -10.22 -12.15
N PRO A 204 -16.90 -9.60 -12.79
CA PRO A 204 -18.21 -9.33 -12.20
C PRO A 204 -19.05 -10.59 -11.92
N ARG A 205 -18.53 -11.78 -12.25
CA ARG A 205 -19.17 -13.07 -11.91
C ARG A 205 -18.95 -13.45 -10.46
N TYR A 206 -17.97 -12.86 -9.79
CA TYR A 206 -17.59 -13.14 -8.42
C TYR A 206 -17.66 -11.83 -7.63
N ILE A 207 -18.18 -11.90 -6.41
CA ILE A 207 -18.26 -10.74 -5.53
C ILE A 207 -16.90 -10.50 -4.85
N GLY A 208 -16.46 -9.25 -4.81
CA GLY A 208 -15.22 -8.85 -4.17
C GLY A 208 -14.03 -8.75 -5.12
N ALA A 209 -12.83 -8.67 -4.55
CA ALA A 209 -11.60 -8.48 -5.30
C ALA A 209 -10.93 -9.82 -5.65
N GLU A 210 -10.77 -10.09 -6.95
CA GLU A 210 -9.90 -11.17 -7.40
C GLU A 210 -8.45 -10.89 -7.02
N SER A 211 -7.69 -11.96 -6.82
CA SER A 211 -6.28 -11.88 -6.42
C SER A 211 -5.41 -12.76 -7.30
N TRP A 212 -4.26 -12.25 -7.70
CA TRP A 212 -3.28 -12.99 -8.50
C TRP A 212 -1.85 -12.57 -8.20
N ALA A 213 -0.90 -13.47 -8.42
CA ALA A 213 0.50 -13.25 -8.10
C ALA A 213 1.45 -14.00 -9.05
N SER A 214 2.73 -13.62 -9.03
CA SER A 214 3.73 -14.10 -9.99
C SER A 214 4.10 -15.58 -9.84
N ASN A 215 3.75 -16.22 -8.71
CA ASN A 215 4.00 -17.63 -8.44
C ASN A 215 3.00 -18.60 -9.10
N SER A 216 1.91 -18.09 -9.68
CA SER A 216 0.85 -18.93 -10.26
C SER A 216 0.34 -18.32 -11.57
N SER A 217 -0.27 -19.14 -12.44
CA SER A 217 -1.06 -18.66 -13.59
C SER A 217 -2.53 -18.45 -13.23
N ASN A 218 -2.95 -18.93 -12.06
CA ASN A 218 -4.35 -18.90 -11.65
C ASN A 218 -4.79 -17.50 -11.20
N LEU A 219 -6.07 -17.24 -11.40
CA LEU A 219 -6.83 -16.15 -10.81
C LEU A 219 -7.69 -16.71 -9.68
N TYR A 220 -7.67 -16.06 -8.53
CA TYR A 220 -8.37 -16.52 -7.33
C TYR A 220 -9.47 -15.53 -6.95
N ASN A 221 -10.62 -16.03 -6.50
CA ASN A 221 -11.62 -15.19 -5.86
C ASN A 221 -11.25 -14.90 -4.39
N VAL A 222 -12.10 -14.14 -3.69
CA VAL A 222 -11.91 -13.75 -2.29
C VAL A 222 -11.78 -14.91 -1.30
N LYS A 223 -12.25 -16.11 -1.66
CA LYS A 223 -12.16 -17.34 -0.85
C LYS A 223 -10.91 -18.17 -1.15
N GLY A 224 -10.07 -17.74 -2.09
CA GLY A 224 -8.90 -18.48 -2.53
C GLY A 224 -9.23 -19.63 -3.49
N GLU A 225 -10.44 -19.66 -4.05
CA GLU A 225 -10.85 -20.63 -5.07
C GLU A 225 -10.33 -20.18 -6.43
N VAL A 226 -9.77 -21.10 -7.21
CA VAL A 226 -9.34 -20.82 -8.58
C VAL A 226 -10.56 -20.63 -9.47
N ILE A 227 -10.72 -19.45 -10.04
CA ILE A 227 -11.83 -19.10 -10.94
C ILE A 227 -11.42 -19.11 -12.42
N SER A 228 -10.11 -19.07 -12.69
CA SER A 228 -9.52 -19.17 -14.03
C SER A 228 -8.07 -19.66 -13.92
N ASP A 229 -7.64 -20.48 -14.87
CA ASP A 229 -6.24 -20.93 -15.03
C ASP A 229 -5.35 -19.89 -15.72
N LYS A 230 -5.97 -18.79 -16.16
CA LYS A 230 -5.35 -17.56 -16.67
C LYS A 230 -5.67 -16.40 -15.74
N ARG A 231 -4.71 -15.51 -15.61
CA ARG A 231 -4.80 -14.24 -14.88
C ARG A 231 -4.34 -13.09 -15.76
N PRO A 232 -4.60 -11.84 -15.37
CA PRO A 232 -3.94 -10.71 -15.98
C PRO A 232 -2.41 -10.84 -15.94
N ARG A 233 -1.75 -10.42 -17.02
CA ARG A 233 -0.28 -10.38 -17.09
C ARG A 233 0.30 -9.24 -16.25
N SER A 234 -0.39 -8.11 -16.24
CA SER A 234 -0.06 -6.96 -15.39
C SER A 234 -0.19 -7.35 -13.91
N MET A 235 0.85 -7.05 -13.15
CA MET A 235 0.87 -7.15 -11.69
C MET A 235 1.59 -5.90 -11.14
N ASN A 236 0.92 -4.76 -11.29
CA ASN A 236 1.44 -3.45 -10.92
C ASN A 236 0.34 -2.65 -10.22
N PHE A 237 -0.30 -1.69 -10.89
CA PHE A 237 -1.38 -0.91 -10.33
C PHE A 237 -2.74 -1.42 -10.81
N ALA A 238 -3.76 -1.22 -9.99
CA ALA A 238 -5.16 -1.27 -10.38
C ALA A 238 -5.71 0.15 -10.37
N ILE A 239 -6.58 0.49 -11.33
CA ILE A 239 -7.09 1.84 -11.57
C ILE A 239 -8.57 1.82 -11.93
N TRP A 240 -9.39 2.72 -11.37
CA TRP A 240 -10.72 2.97 -11.92
C TRP A 240 -10.65 4.00 -13.03
N TRP A 241 -10.82 3.56 -14.28
CA TRP A 241 -10.61 4.38 -15.47
C TRP A 241 -11.85 4.48 -16.37
N ASP A 242 -12.58 3.39 -16.58
CA ASP A 242 -13.74 3.37 -17.48
C ASP A 242 -15.05 3.80 -16.80
N GLY A 243 -16.19 3.30 -17.27
CA GLY A 243 -17.51 3.70 -16.79
C GLY A 243 -18.16 2.72 -15.80
N ASP A 244 -17.63 1.49 -15.69
CA ASP A 244 -18.17 0.44 -14.82
C ASP A 244 -17.50 0.43 -13.43
N LEU A 245 -17.86 -0.54 -12.58
CA LEU A 245 -17.35 -0.63 -11.20
C LEU A 245 -16.17 -1.58 -11.04
N THR A 246 -15.92 -2.44 -12.04
CA THR A 246 -14.72 -3.26 -12.03
C THR A 246 -13.50 -2.37 -12.32
N ARG A 247 -12.35 -2.81 -11.86
CA ARG A 247 -11.12 -2.03 -11.89
C ARG A 247 -10.25 -2.45 -13.07
N GLU A 248 -9.68 -1.46 -13.74
CA GLU A 248 -8.67 -1.67 -14.78
C GLU A 248 -7.30 -1.88 -14.16
N LEU A 249 -6.32 -2.22 -14.99
CA LEU A 249 -4.93 -2.41 -14.60
C LEU A 249 -4.05 -1.36 -15.26
N LEU A 250 -3.14 -0.77 -14.49
CA LEU A 250 -2.15 0.19 -14.96
C LEU A 250 -0.75 -0.43 -14.86
N ASP A 251 -0.05 -0.50 -15.98
CA ASP A 251 1.36 -0.91 -16.02
C ASP A 251 2.11 -0.19 -17.15
N SER A 252 3.31 0.30 -16.83
CA SER A 252 4.08 1.18 -17.72
C SER A 252 3.28 2.45 -18.07
N ASN A 253 2.98 2.65 -19.35
CA ASN A 253 2.21 3.77 -19.89
C ASN A 253 0.88 3.29 -20.49
N LYS A 254 0.34 2.16 -20.01
CA LYS A 254 -0.83 1.49 -20.58
C LYS A 254 -1.85 1.14 -19.50
N ILE A 255 -3.12 1.29 -19.87
CA ILE A 255 -4.26 0.83 -19.11
C ILE A 255 -4.86 -0.37 -19.84
N PHE A 256 -5.09 -1.45 -19.10
CA PHE A 256 -5.63 -2.71 -19.58
C PHE A 256 -6.96 -3.00 -18.87
N LYS A 257 -7.91 -3.62 -19.58
CA LYS A 257 -9.16 -4.11 -18.99
C LYS A 257 -9.15 -5.63 -19.02
N TRP A 258 -9.47 -6.29 -17.91
CA TRP A 258 -9.68 -7.73 -17.93
C TRP A 258 -11.00 -8.06 -18.64
N ASP A 259 -10.92 -8.86 -19.71
CA ASP A 259 -12.08 -9.44 -20.35
C ASP A 259 -12.28 -10.87 -19.80
N TRP A 260 -13.13 -11.00 -18.80
CA TRP A 260 -13.48 -12.25 -18.14
C TRP A 260 -14.14 -13.29 -19.07
N LYS A 261 -14.62 -12.91 -20.26
CA LYS A 261 -15.20 -13.83 -21.24
C LYS A 261 -14.11 -14.51 -22.07
N THR A 262 -13.05 -13.79 -22.39
CA THR A 262 -11.93 -14.28 -23.21
C THR A 262 -10.70 -14.66 -22.37
N ASN A 263 -10.70 -14.29 -21.08
CA ASN A 263 -9.59 -14.42 -20.15
C ASN A 263 -8.31 -13.77 -20.70
N ASP A 264 -8.43 -12.52 -21.15
CA ASP A 264 -7.34 -11.70 -21.66
C ASP A 264 -7.40 -10.27 -21.10
N SER A 265 -6.32 -9.49 -21.25
CA SER A 265 -6.25 -8.09 -20.82
C SER A 265 -5.85 -7.18 -21.99
N PRO A 266 -6.75 -6.85 -22.92
CA PRO A 266 -6.45 -5.90 -23.98
C PRO A 266 -6.09 -4.51 -23.41
N VAL A 267 -5.20 -3.82 -24.12
CA VAL A 267 -4.92 -2.40 -23.86
C VAL A 267 -6.13 -1.59 -24.29
N ILE A 268 -6.68 -0.78 -23.37
CA ILE A 268 -7.79 0.13 -23.66
C ILE A 268 -7.32 1.59 -23.80
N PHE A 269 -6.15 1.91 -23.26
CA PHE A 269 -5.56 3.25 -23.37
C PHE A 269 -4.04 3.18 -23.30
N GLU A 270 -3.35 3.92 -24.18
CA GLU A 270 -1.90 4.06 -24.19
C GLU A 270 -1.54 5.56 -24.12
N MET A 271 -0.76 5.92 -23.11
CA MET A 271 -0.29 7.29 -22.86
C MET A 271 0.93 7.59 -23.74
N THR A 272 0.68 8.05 -24.97
CA THR A 272 1.73 8.34 -25.96
C THR A 272 2.68 9.46 -25.52
N ASP A 273 3.92 9.42 -26.02
CA ASP A 273 5.06 10.30 -25.67
C ASP A 273 5.36 10.44 -24.17
N THR A 274 4.90 9.48 -23.38
CA THR A 274 5.22 9.37 -21.96
C THR A 274 5.82 8.02 -21.65
N THR A 275 6.45 7.91 -20.49
CA THR A 275 7.09 6.68 -20.04
C THR A 275 7.06 6.59 -18.53
N SER A 276 7.12 5.36 -18.02
CA SER A 276 7.07 5.06 -16.61
C SER A 276 8.39 5.38 -15.88
N ASN A 277 8.34 5.27 -14.56
CA ASN A 277 9.45 5.48 -13.64
C ASN A 277 9.97 4.16 -13.07
N ASN A 278 11.12 4.24 -12.39
CA ASN A 278 11.64 3.19 -11.50
C ASN A 278 11.97 1.84 -12.19
N GLY A 279 12.42 1.90 -13.46
CA GLY A 279 12.88 0.72 -14.18
C GLY A 279 11.79 -0.33 -14.34
N THR A 280 12.04 -1.57 -13.91
CA THR A 280 11.08 -2.68 -14.05
C THR A 280 9.84 -2.53 -13.17
N LYS A 281 9.85 -1.65 -12.16
CA LYS A 281 8.65 -1.34 -11.37
C LYS A 281 7.63 -0.56 -12.20
N SER A 282 8.04 0.12 -13.27
CA SER A 282 7.15 0.70 -14.29
C SER A 282 6.04 1.58 -13.71
N ASN A 283 6.35 2.42 -12.73
CA ASN A 283 5.33 3.20 -12.01
C ASN A 283 4.93 4.47 -12.78
N PRO A 284 3.69 4.97 -12.61
CA PRO A 284 3.37 6.35 -12.98
C PRO A 284 4.16 7.33 -12.10
N ALA A 285 4.10 8.63 -12.42
CA ALA A 285 4.52 9.65 -11.46
C ALA A 285 3.53 9.74 -10.29
N LEU A 286 2.24 9.61 -10.59
CA LEU A 286 1.15 9.49 -9.63
C LEU A 286 -0.08 8.84 -10.31
N GLN A 287 -0.82 8.02 -9.59
CA GLN A 287 -2.21 7.66 -9.89
C GLN A 287 -3.10 8.18 -8.76
N ALA A 288 -4.09 9.03 -9.06
CA ALA A 288 -4.99 9.57 -8.04
C ALA A 288 -6.24 10.21 -8.67
N ASP A 289 -7.41 10.09 -8.04
CA ASP A 289 -8.55 11.02 -8.25
C ASP A 289 -8.12 12.40 -7.74
N ILE A 290 -7.78 13.31 -8.64
CA ILE A 290 -7.35 14.68 -8.29
C ILE A 290 -8.21 15.75 -8.95
N LEU A 291 -8.99 15.37 -9.96
CA LEU A 291 -9.83 16.23 -10.77
C LEU A 291 -11.11 15.48 -11.17
N GLY A 292 -12.17 16.21 -11.50
CA GLY A 292 -13.36 15.61 -12.11
C GLY A 292 -14.23 14.82 -11.14
N ASP A 293 -14.56 13.58 -11.50
CA ASP A 293 -15.39 12.68 -10.70
C ASP A 293 -14.52 11.65 -9.95
N TRP A 294 -15.06 10.48 -9.61
CA TRP A 294 -14.44 9.50 -8.73
C TRP A 294 -13.32 8.67 -9.38
N ARG A 295 -13.13 8.80 -10.70
CA ARG A 295 -12.15 7.99 -11.43
C ARG A 295 -10.78 8.61 -11.34
N GLU A 296 -9.78 7.76 -11.47
CA GLU A 296 -8.42 8.13 -11.11
C GLU A 296 -7.68 8.72 -12.33
N GLU A 297 -7.05 9.88 -12.16
CA GLU A 297 -6.09 10.39 -13.13
C GLU A 297 -4.76 9.63 -13.05
N VAL A 298 -4.03 9.63 -14.17
CA VAL A 298 -2.64 9.18 -14.23
C VAL A 298 -1.73 10.34 -14.61
N ILE A 299 -0.71 10.60 -13.80
CA ILE A 299 0.36 11.55 -14.09
C ILE A 299 1.57 10.78 -14.60
N MET A 300 2.05 11.14 -15.79
CA MET A 300 3.24 10.55 -16.41
C MET A 300 4.26 11.63 -16.78
N ARG A 301 5.55 11.28 -16.76
CA ARG A 301 6.60 12.13 -17.34
C ARG A 301 6.66 11.94 -18.85
N THR A 302 6.94 13.00 -19.59
CA THR A 302 7.30 12.89 -21.00
C THR A 302 8.60 12.10 -21.17
N THR A 303 8.80 11.49 -22.34
CA THR A 303 10.00 10.68 -22.63
C THR A 303 11.32 11.44 -22.48
N ASP A 304 11.29 12.75 -22.68
CA ASP A 304 12.42 13.68 -22.54
C ASP A 304 12.52 14.35 -21.15
N ASN A 305 11.61 14.04 -20.22
CA ASN A 305 11.53 14.61 -18.87
C ASN A 305 11.30 16.13 -18.82
N THR A 306 10.74 16.75 -19.86
CA THR A 306 10.49 18.20 -19.88
C THR A 306 9.13 18.61 -19.33
N ALA A 307 8.17 17.67 -19.25
CA ALA A 307 6.84 17.93 -18.71
C ALA A 307 6.24 16.73 -17.98
N LEU A 308 5.24 17.02 -17.14
CA LEU A 308 4.28 16.03 -16.64
C LEU A 308 2.98 16.16 -17.45
N ARG A 309 2.38 15.03 -17.83
CA ARG A 309 1.06 14.96 -18.46
C ARG A 309 0.08 14.33 -17.48
N ILE A 310 -1.06 14.98 -17.27
CA ILE A 310 -2.17 14.47 -16.46
C ILE A 310 -3.21 13.92 -17.43
N TYR A 311 -3.51 12.63 -17.31
CA TYR A 311 -4.52 11.95 -18.10
C TYR A 311 -5.76 11.72 -17.24
N SER A 312 -6.90 12.23 -17.68
CA SER A 312 -8.22 12.00 -17.09
C SER A 312 -9.11 11.29 -18.10
N THR A 313 -10.03 10.48 -17.61
CA THR A 313 -10.92 9.70 -18.47
C THR A 313 -12.05 10.56 -19.06
N SER A 314 -12.40 10.28 -20.31
CA SER A 314 -13.57 10.90 -21.00
C SER A 314 -14.70 9.90 -21.23
N ILE A 315 -14.55 8.66 -20.75
CA ILE A 315 -15.56 7.63 -20.85
C ILE A 315 -16.72 8.05 -19.94
N PRO A 316 -18.00 7.99 -20.36
CA PRO A 316 -19.10 8.30 -19.45
C PRO A 316 -19.31 7.21 -18.39
N THR A 317 -19.71 7.59 -17.19
CA THR A 317 -20.18 6.67 -16.14
C THR A 317 -21.58 7.08 -15.67
N THR A 318 -22.38 6.11 -15.22
CA THR A 318 -23.67 6.37 -14.57
C THR A 318 -23.57 6.38 -13.05
N TYR A 319 -22.39 6.04 -12.51
CA TYR A 319 -22.13 6.01 -11.08
C TYR A 319 -21.64 7.35 -10.57
N ARG A 320 -22.02 7.66 -9.33
CA ARG A 320 -21.58 8.87 -8.64
C ARG A 320 -21.16 8.54 -7.24
N PHE A 321 -19.89 8.79 -6.95
CA PHE A 321 -19.32 8.68 -5.61
C PHE A 321 -18.82 10.03 -5.13
N THR A 322 -18.53 10.12 -3.84
CA THR A 322 -17.67 11.21 -3.35
C THR A 322 -16.28 10.99 -3.93
N THR A 323 -15.53 12.06 -4.23
CA THR A 323 -14.12 11.93 -4.61
C THR A 323 -13.39 10.97 -3.66
N LEU A 324 -12.56 10.10 -4.21
CA LEU A 324 -11.79 9.11 -3.45
C LEU A 324 -10.79 9.80 -2.53
N MET A 325 -10.41 11.05 -2.78
CA MET A 325 -9.59 11.84 -1.86
C MET A 325 -10.28 12.19 -0.53
N HIS A 326 -11.59 11.93 -0.44
CA HIS A 326 -12.37 11.98 0.79
C HIS A 326 -12.60 10.60 1.44
N ASP A 327 -11.98 9.55 0.92
CA ASP A 327 -11.84 8.28 1.62
C ASP A 327 -10.50 8.28 2.40
N PRO A 328 -10.50 7.95 3.71
CA PRO A 328 -9.28 8.07 4.53
C PRO A 328 -8.18 7.08 4.11
N VAL A 329 -8.54 5.86 3.72
CA VAL A 329 -7.59 4.83 3.29
C VAL A 329 -6.98 5.21 1.94
N TYR A 330 -7.80 5.67 1.00
CA TYR A 330 -7.34 6.15 -0.30
C TYR A 330 -6.47 7.39 -0.17
N ARG A 331 -6.89 8.37 0.64
CA ARG A 331 -6.14 9.61 0.85
C ARG A 331 -4.80 9.34 1.53
N ALA A 332 -4.74 8.43 2.49
CA ALA A 332 -3.48 7.96 3.07
C ALA A 332 -2.61 7.29 2.00
N ALA A 333 -3.21 6.48 1.12
CA ALA A 333 -2.52 5.81 0.04
C ALA A 333 -1.89 6.75 -0.97
N ILE A 334 -2.56 7.83 -1.34
CA ILE A 334 -1.95 8.87 -2.17
C ILE A 334 -0.75 9.51 -1.46
N ALA A 335 -0.78 9.65 -0.13
CA ALA A 335 0.35 10.20 0.62
C ALA A 335 1.55 9.24 0.70
N TRP A 336 1.34 7.92 0.74
CA TRP A 336 2.43 6.93 0.76
C TRP A 336 2.76 6.34 -0.61
N GLN A 337 2.06 6.69 -1.69
CA GLN A 337 2.27 6.08 -3.01
C GLN A 337 3.72 6.18 -3.51
N ASN A 338 4.44 7.25 -3.17
CA ASN A 338 5.85 7.44 -3.54
C ASN A 338 6.85 6.63 -2.69
N THR A 339 6.38 5.93 -1.66
CA THR A 339 7.23 5.28 -0.66
C THR A 339 7.81 3.97 -1.20
N SER A 340 9.14 3.91 -1.34
CA SER A 340 9.91 2.74 -1.80
C SER A 340 9.37 2.11 -3.09
N TYR A 341 8.69 0.96 -3.03
CA TYR A 341 8.08 0.35 -4.21
C TYR A 341 6.62 0.79 -4.23
N ASN A 342 6.30 1.73 -5.12
CA ASN A 342 4.98 2.34 -5.23
C ASN A 342 3.89 1.28 -5.44
N GLN A 343 2.73 1.46 -4.82
CA GLN A 343 1.62 0.52 -4.86
C GLN A 343 0.31 1.26 -5.10
N PRO A 344 -0.70 0.62 -5.72
CA PRO A 344 -1.95 1.29 -6.03
C PRO A 344 -2.73 1.63 -4.77
N PRO A 345 -3.45 2.77 -4.77
CA PRO A 345 -4.35 3.11 -3.68
C PRO A 345 -5.57 2.19 -3.65
N HIS A 346 -6.14 2.04 -2.46
CA HIS A 346 -7.39 1.32 -2.18
C HIS A 346 -8.29 2.20 -1.31
N VAL A 347 -9.57 1.90 -1.25
CA VAL A 347 -10.57 2.65 -0.47
C VAL A 347 -10.92 1.90 0.83
N SER A 348 -11.59 2.56 1.78
CA SER A 348 -11.96 1.94 3.07
C SER A 348 -13.21 1.06 2.99
N TYR A 349 -13.76 0.84 1.80
CA TYR A 349 -15.02 0.13 1.54
C TYR A 349 -14.94 -0.60 0.21
N TYR A 350 -15.77 -1.62 -0.01
CA TYR A 350 -15.78 -2.29 -1.31
C TYR A 350 -16.36 -1.40 -2.41
N LEU A 351 -15.52 -1.01 -3.37
CA LEU A 351 -15.88 -0.29 -4.60
C LEU A 351 -15.70 -1.24 -5.79
N GLY A 352 -16.80 -1.87 -6.20
CA GLY A 352 -16.81 -2.96 -7.17
C GLY A 352 -18.23 -3.39 -7.57
N GLU A 353 -18.34 -4.37 -8.46
CA GLU A 353 -19.63 -4.86 -8.95
C GLU A 353 -20.46 -5.47 -7.80
N GLY A 354 -21.75 -5.12 -7.71
CA GLY A 354 -22.59 -5.58 -6.60
C GLY A 354 -22.32 -4.91 -5.25
N MET A 355 -21.52 -3.83 -5.23
CA MET A 355 -21.31 -3.03 -4.02
C MET A 355 -22.63 -2.49 -3.43
N LYS A 356 -22.61 -2.26 -2.12
CA LYS A 356 -23.63 -1.46 -1.45
C LYS A 356 -23.30 0.03 -1.62
N THR A 357 -24.29 0.90 -1.41
CA THR A 357 -24.03 2.34 -1.36
C THR A 357 -22.96 2.65 -0.30
N PRO A 358 -21.85 3.32 -0.66
CA PRO A 358 -20.79 3.63 0.29
C PRO A 358 -21.29 4.50 1.44
N PRO A 359 -20.66 4.40 2.63
CA PRO A 359 -20.94 5.33 3.71
C PRO A 359 -20.64 6.76 3.26
N LYS A 360 -21.41 7.72 3.76
CA LYS A 360 -21.12 9.13 3.54
C LYS A 360 -19.79 9.47 4.24
N ALA A 361 -18.88 10.10 3.51
CA ALA A 361 -17.60 10.56 4.07
C ALA A 361 -17.83 11.43 5.32
N ASN A 362 -17.21 11.03 6.44
CA ASN A 362 -17.28 11.75 7.70
C ASN A 362 -16.10 12.71 7.84
N ILE A 363 -16.12 13.79 7.07
CA ILE A 363 -15.02 14.76 7.01
C ILE A 363 -15.47 16.12 7.53
N LYS A 364 -14.59 16.76 8.30
CA LYS A 364 -14.64 18.19 8.59
C LYS A 364 -13.44 18.85 7.91
N VAL A 365 -13.70 19.79 7.01
CA VAL A 365 -12.64 20.59 6.39
C VAL A 365 -12.15 21.61 7.42
N GLY A 366 -10.84 21.66 7.65
CA GLY A 366 -10.23 22.69 8.49
C GLY A 366 -10.37 24.07 7.84
N ASN A 367 -10.51 25.11 8.65
CA ASN A 367 -10.45 26.51 8.19
C ASN A 367 -9.01 26.95 7.93
#